data_AF-A0A1F0MJ09-F1
#
_entry.id   AF-A0A1F0MJ09-F1
#
_cell.length_a   1.000
_cell.length_b   1.000
_cell.length_c   1.000
_cell.angle_alpha   90.00
_cell.angle_beta   90.00
_cell.angle_gamma   90.00
#
_symmetry.space_group_name_H-M   'P 1'
#
loop_
_entity.id
_entity.type
_entity.pdbx_description
1 polymer ?
#
loop_
_entity_poly.entity_id
_entity_poly.type
_entity_poly.pdbx_seq_one_letter_code
_entity_poly.pdbx_strand_id
1 'polypeptide(L)' 'MDQRKDLVWQAIIGFVGFFALVALVQGLVNLFRAEPAIWPGLLAGAFAFAEWWLVRRWLAWRDT' A
#
# COMPACT_ATOMS: atom_id res chain seq x y z
N MET A 1 21.57 9.39 10.36
CA MET A 1 20.16 9.03 10.06
C MET A 1 19.30 9.37 11.25
N ASP A 2 18.27 10.19 11.06
CA ASP A 2 17.30 10.47 12.13
C ASP A 2 16.41 9.24 12.33
N GLN A 3 16.69 8.47 13.39
CA GLN A 3 15.96 7.24 13.73
C GLN A 3 14.45 7.49 13.85
N ARG A 4 14.03 8.64 14.37
CA ARG A 4 12.62 8.98 14.48
C ARG A 4 11.97 9.09 13.11
N LYS A 5 12.63 9.76 12.17
CA LYS A 5 12.15 9.89 10.78
C LYS A 5 12.04 8.52 10.10
N ASP A 6 13.00 7.63 10.34
CA ASP A 6 13.00 6.29 9.77
C ASP A 6 11.83 5.44 10.31
N LEU A 7 11.58 5.45 11.63
CA LEU A 7 10.44 4.78 12.23
C LEU A 7 9.09 5.30 11.69
N VAL A 8 8.96 6.61 11.48
CA VAL A 8 7.73 7.19 10.89
C VAL A 8 7.50 6.66 9.47
N TRP A 9 8.55 6.59 8.64
CA TRP A 9 8.43 6.01 7.30
C TRP A 9 8.05 4.54 7.33
N GLN A 10 8.71 3.74 8.17
CA GLN A 10 8.38 2.32 8.33
C GLN A 10 6.92 2.13 8.78
N ALA A 11 6.43 2.94 9.72
CA ALA A 11 5.06 2.89 10.19
C ALA A 11 4.04 3.25 9.09
N ILE A 12 4.29 4.32 8.33
CA ILE A 12 3.41 4.75 7.22
C ILE A 12 3.39 3.69 6.11
N ILE A 13 4.56 3.19 5.71
CA ILE A 13 4.67 2.15 4.67
C ILE A 13 3.96 0.87 5.13
N GLY A 14 4.21 0.42 6.36
CA GLY A 14 3.56 -0.77 6.92
C GLY A 14 2.05 -0.62 7.02
N PHE A 15 1.55 0.55 7.42
CA PHE A 15 0.12 0.84 7.45
C PHE A 15 -0.50 0.76 6.05
N VAL A 16 0.11 1.44 5.06
CA VAL A 16 -0.40 1.43 3.68
C VAL A 16 -0.34 0.02 3.08
N GLY A 17 0.76 -0.72 3.27
CA GLY A 17 0.91 -2.09 2.79
C GLY A 17 -0.11 -3.05 3.42
N PHE A 18 -0.46 -2.89 4.70
CA PHE A 18 -1.52 -3.67 5.33
C PHE A 18 -2.88 -3.44 4.63
N PHE A 19 -3.26 -2.20 4.39
CA PHE A 19 -4.51 -1.90 3.69
C PHE A 19 -4.45 -2.28 2.20
N ALA A 20 -3.28 -2.21 1.56
CA ALA A 20 -3.08 -2.74 0.21
C ALA A 20 -3.39 -4.24 0.16
N LEU A 21 -2.88 -5.02 1.12
CA LEU A 21 -3.15 -6.44 1.24
C LEU A 21 -4.64 -6.73 1.48
N VAL A 22 -5.28 -6.00 2.39
CA VAL A 22 -6.72 -6.14 2.65
C VAL A 22 -7.53 -5.83 1.38
N ALA A 23 -7.22 -4.74 0.69
CA ALA A 23 -7.88 -4.36 -0.55
C ALA A 23 -7.66 -5.38 -1.66
N LEU A 24 -6.45 -5.96 -1.77
CA LEU A 24 -6.15 -7.05 -2.68
C LEU A 24 -7.02 -8.28 -2.40
N VAL A 25 -7.10 -8.72 -1.13
CA VAL A 25 -7.96 -9.83 -0.73
C VAL A 25 -9.42 -9.53 -1.06
N GLN A 26 -9.90 -8.32 -0.79
CA GLN A 26 -11.26 -7.91 -1.16
C GLN A 26 -11.47 -7.93 -2.68
N GLY A 27 -10.48 -7.51 -3.47
CA GLY A 27 -10.49 -7.61 -4.93
C GLY A 27 -10.60 -9.04 -5.43
N LEU A 28 -9.81 -9.95 -4.84
CA LEU A 28 -9.85 -11.37 -5.15
C LEU A 28 -11.21 -11.98 -4.78
N VAL A 29 -11.74 -11.70 -3.58
CA VAL A 29 -13.06 -12.18 -3.17
C VAL A 29 -14.17 -11.61 -4.07
N ASN A 30 -14.06 -10.33 -4.45
CA ASN A 30 -15.04 -9.67 -5.31
C ASN A 30 -15.10 -10.26 -6.73
N LEU A 31 -13.99 -10.82 -7.24
CA LEU A 31 -13.96 -11.50 -8.54
C LEU A 31 -14.92 -12.71 -8.60
N PHE A 32 -15.19 -13.35 -7.47
CA PHE A 32 -16.07 -14.51 -7.37
C PHE A 32 -17.53 -14.15 -7.04
N ARG A 33 -17.89 -12.86 -6.97
CA ARG A 33 -19.27 -12.43 -6.78
C ARG A 33 -20.04 -12.50 -8.10
N ALA A 34 -21.35 -12.75 -8.01
CA ALA A 34 -22.26 -12.74 -9.16
C ALA A 34 -22.26 -11.37 -9.88
N GLU A 35 -22.14 -10.29 -9.12
CA GLU A 35 -22.02 -8.92 -9.61
C GLU A 35 -20.73 -8.28 -9.07
N PRO A 36 -19.59 -8.45 -9.75
CA PRO A 36 -18.31 -7.93 -9.28
C PRO A 36 -18.27 -6.40 -9.41
N ALA A 37 -17.95 -5.71 -8.31
CA ALA A 37 -17.74 -4.27 -8.32
C ALA A 37 -16.31 -3.90 -8.76
N ILE A 38 -16.11 -2.77 -9.42
CA ILE A 38 -14.77 -2.32 -9.83
C ILE A 38 -13.95 -1.71 -8.67
N TRP A 39 -14.63 -1.22 -7.63
CA TRP A 39 -14.03 -0.47 -6.53
C TRP A 39 -12.92 -1.21 -5.77
N PRO A 40 -13.07 -2.49 -5.39
CA PRO A 40 -12.03 -3.20 -4.65
C PRO A 40 -10.72 -3.32 -5.43
N GLY A 41 -10.80 -3.57 -6.74
CA GLY A 41 -9.62 -3.64 -7.61
C GLY A 41 -8.94 -2.28 -7.78
N LEU A 42 -9.72 -1.21 -7.95
CA LEU A 42 -9.18 0.16 -8.01
C LEU A 42 -8.50 0.56 -6.70
N LEU A 43 -9.11 0.25 -5.56
CA LEU A 43 -8.53 0.49 -4.23
C LEU A 43 -7.23 -0.29 -4.03
N ALA A 44 -7.19 -1.56 -4.43
CA ALA A 44 -5.99 -2.38 -4.36
C ALA A 44 -4.86 -1.77 -5.21
N GLY A 45 -5.14 -1.36 -6.44
CA GLY A 45 -4.18 -0.69 -7.31
C GLY A 45 -3.68 0.64 -6.76
N ALA A 46 -4.60 1.46 -6.21
CA ALA A 46 -4.25 2.74 -5.60
C ALA A 46 -3.32 2.57 -4.39
N PHE A 47 -3.62 1.62 -3.49
CA PHE A 47 -2.76 1.34 -2.34
C PHE A 47 -1.41 0.75 -2.75
N ALA A 48 -1.37 -0.16 -3.72
CA ALA A 48 -0.11 -0.71 -4.24
C ALA A 48 0.78 0.37 -4.86
N PHE A 49 0.18 1.29 -5.63
CA PHE A 49 0.92 2.44 -6.18
C PHE A 49 1.43 3.38 -5.09
N ALA A 50 0.59 3.69 -4.09
CA ALA A 50 0.98 4.52 -2.96
C ALA A 50 2.13 3.88 -2.16
N GLU A 51 2.05 2.58 -1.86
CA GLU A 51 3.10 1.83 -1.18
C GLU A 51 4.41 1.88 -1.97
N TRP A 52 4.37 1.58 -3.28
CA TRP A 52 5.55 1.66 -4.15
C TRP A 52 6.18 3.06 -4.13
N TRP A 53 5.35 4.11 -4.22
CA TRP A 53 5.83 5.49 -4.22
C TRP A 53 6.46 5.87 -2.87
N LEU A 54 5.84 5.48 -1.74
CA LEU A 54 6.34 5.73 -0.40
C LEU A 54 7.68 5.01 -0.16
N VAL A 55 7.79 3.74 -0.54
CA VAL A 55 9.04 2.96 -0.44
C VAL A 55 10.13 3.61 -1.28
N ARG A 56 9.84 3.98 -2.53
CA ARG A 56 10.82 4.66 -3.40
C ARG A 56 11.29 5.97 -2.77
N ARG A 57 10.37 6.74 -2.17
CA ARG A 57 10.69 8.00 -1.51
C ARG A 57 11.55 7.79 -0.26
N TRP A 58 11.24 6.78 0.54
CA TRP A 58 11.99 6.42 1.73
C TRP A 58 13.41 5.96 1.41
N LEU A 59 13.58 5.11 0.39
CA LEU A 59 14.90 4.67 -0.08
C LEU A 59 15.75 5.86 -0.56
N ALA A 60 15.17 6.75 -1.37
CA ALA A 60 15.87 7.95 -1.84
C ALA A 60 16.36 8.86 -0.68
N TRP A 61 15.63 8.93 0.43
CA TRP A 61 16.05 9.66 1.63
C TRP A 61 17.07 8.91 2.49
N ARG A 62 17.12 7.58 2.42
CA ARG A 62 18.09 6.75 3.15
C ARG A 62 19.46 6.73 2.48
N ASP A 63 19.50 6.95 1.17
CA ASP A 63 20.74 6.96 0.39
C ASP A 63 21.41 8.35 0.37
N THR A 64 20.82 9.37 1.02
CA THR A 64 21.34 10.75 1.19
C THR A 64 21.77 11.02 2.62
#